data_AF-A0A2P5BVX6-F1
#
_entry.id   AF-A0A2P5BVX6-F1
#
_cell.length_a   1.000
_cell.length_b   1.000
_cell.length_c   1.000
_cell.angle_alpha   90.00
_cell.angle_beta   90.00
_cell.angle_gamma   90.00
#
_symmetry.space_group_name_H-M   'P 1'
#
loop_
_entity.id
_entity.type
_entity.pdbx_description
1 polymer ?
#
loop_
_entity_poly.entity_id
_entity_poly.type
_entity_poly.pdbx_seq_one_letter_code
_entity_poly.pdbx_strand_id
1 'polypeptide(L)'
;MNEHLISYLNVASNKLSGSLTDKLNCGAKLGLVDISSNRLMGGNPHCLASNSDKRVVKYNGNCLSMDSEHQHHGSYCRETIKGDKSSRGTHRIAKLSEYGTSITREEIEKLE
;
A
#
# COMPACT_ATOMS: atom_id res chain seq x y z
N MET A 1 -21.89 2.34 -13.71
CA MET A 1 -20.78 1.39 -13.48
C MET A 1 -19.49 2.17 -13.67
N ASN A 2 -18.73 2.38 -12.60
CA ASN A 2 -17.48 3.14 -12.69
C ASN A 2 -16.42 2.24 -13.32
N GLU A 3 -16.10 2.48 -14.60
CA GLU A 3 -15.01 1.79 -15.26
C GLU A 3 -13.67 2.34 -14.76
N HIS A 4 -13.02 1.61 -13.87
CA HIS A 4 -11.61 1.86 -13.56
C HIS A 4 -10.77 1.44 -14.79
N LEU A 5 -10.26 2.44 -15.51
CA LEU A 5 -9.49 2.29 -16.75
C LEU A 5 -8.06 1.76 -16.55
N ILE A 6 -7.62 1.57 -15.30
CA ILE A 6 -6.25 1.17 -14.99
C ILE A 6 -6.03 -0.27 -15.46
N SER A 7 -5.17 -0.43 -16.47
CA SER A 7 -4.75 -1.72 -17.01
C SER A 7 -3.41 -2.21 -16.45
N TYR A 8 -2.60 -1.29 -15.95
CA TYR A 8 -1.25 -1.53 -15.45
C TYR A 8 -1.00 -0.70 -14.18
N LEU A 9 -0.53 -1.35 -13.12
CA LEU A 9 -0.06 -0.72 -11.91
C LEU A 9 1.36 -1.20 -11.63
N ASN A 10 2.31 -0.29 -11.49
CA ASN A 10 3.66 -0.60 -11.05
C ASN A 10 4.09 0.40 -10.00
N VAL A 11 4.25 -0.11 -8.79
CA VAL A 11 4.78 0.62 -7.63
C VAL A 11 5.90 -0.19 -6.98
N ALA A 12 6.57 -1.01 -7.77
CA ALA A 12 7.65 -1.87 -7.30
C ALA A 12 8.83 -1.06 -6.76
N SER A 13 9.65 -1.68 -5.91
CA SER A 13 10.89 -1.09 -5.37
C SER A 13 10.69 0.22 -4.61
N ASN A 14 9.63 0.26 -3.81
CA ASN A 14 9.31 1.39 -2.95
C ASN A 14 9.37 0.99 -1.46
N LYS A 15 9.03 1.92 -0.58
CA LYS A 15 8.90 1.66 0.87
C LYS A 15 7.44 1.62 1.31
N LEU A 16 6.51 1.24 0.43
CA LEU A 16 5.09 1.16 0.77
C LEU A 16 4.90 0.15 1.88
N SER A 17 4.25 0.57 2.95
CA SER A 17 4.01 -0.23 4.15
C SER A 17 2.54 -0.20 4.52
N GLY A 18 2.12 -1.16 5.35
CA GLY A 18 0.73 -1.30 5.77
C GLY A 18 0.11 -2.59 5.23
N SER A 19 -1.13 -2.85 5.60
CA SER A 19 -1.81 -4.09 5.22
C SER A 19 -2.53 -3.94 3.88
N LEU A 20 -2.31 -4.89 2.98
CA LEU A 20 -3.30 -5.17 1.94
C LEU A 20 -4.52 -5.79 2.62
N THR A 21 -5.72 -5.33 2.28
CA THR A 21 -6.98 -5.80 2.87
C THR A 21 -7.87 -6.38 1.79
N ASP A 22 -8.75 -7.30 2.16
CA ASP A 22 -9.67 -7.98 1.23
C ASP A 22 -10.72 -7.06 0.59
N LYS A 23 -10.79 -5.80 1.03
CA LYS A 23 -11.73 -4.79 0.52
C LYS A 23 -11.27 -4.11 -0.77
N LEU A 24 -10.10 -4.48 -1.30
CA LEU A 24 -9.61 -3.94 -2.56
C LEU A 24 -10.44 -4.50 -3.72
N ASN A 25 -10.98 -3.60 -4.55
CA ASN A 25 -11.66 -3.96 -5.78
C ASN A 25 -10.74 -3.71 -6.98
N CYS A 26 -10.49 -4.75 -7.77
CA CYS A 26 -9.63 -4.65 -8.95
C CYS A 26 -10.49 -4.39 -10.19
N GLY A 27 -10.16 -3.35 -10.96
CA GLY A 27 -10.84 -3.08 -12.23
C GLY A 27 -10.73 -4.26 -13.21
N ALA A 28 -11.77 -4.49 -14.02
CA ALA A 28 -11.80 -5.59 -14.99
C ALA A 28 -10.70 -5.50 -16.05
N LYS A 29 -10.21 -4.28 -16.33
CA LYS A 29 -9.15 -4.01 -17.31
C LYS A 29 -7.73 -4.21 -16.75
N LEU A 30 -7.58 -4.36 -15.42
CA LEU A 30 -6.27 -4.50 -14.78
C LEU A 30 -5.64 -5.84 -15.15
N GLY A 31 -4.58 -5.80 -15.95
CA GLY A 31 -3.87 -6.97 -16.47
C GLY A 31 -2.48 -7.17 -15.87
N LEU A 32 -1.82 -6.12 -15.37
CA LEU A 32 -0.52 -6.27 -14.70
C LEU A 32 -0.46 -5.42 -13.44
N VAL A 33 -0.01 -6.05 -12.36
CA VAL A 33 0.21 -5.43 -11.07
C VAL A 33 1.58 -5.81 -10.56
N ASP A 34 2.48 -4.84 -10.44
CA ASP A 34 3.79 -5.02 -9.82
C ASP A 34 3.86 -4.18 -8.53
N ILE A 35 3.77 -4.88 -7.40
CA ILE A 35 3.91 -4.33 -6.04
C ILE A 35 5.15 -4.91 -5.34
N SER A 36 6.05 -5.53 -6.10
CA SER A 36 7.22 -6.22 -5.56
C SER A 36 8.20 -5.27 -4.86
N SER A 37 9.07 -5.81 -4.01
CA SER A 37 10.12 -5.05 -3.32
C SER A 37 9.57 -3.85 -2.54
N ASN A 38 8.64 -4.12 -1.62
CA ASN A 38 8.00 -3.13 -0.76
C ASN A 38 7.99 -3.66 0.70
N ARG A 39 7.17 -3.05 1.56
CA ARG A 39 7.00 -3.44 2.98
C ARG A 39 5.53 -3.75 3.31
N LEU A 40 4.79 -4.25 2.32
CA LEU A 40 3.38 -4.56 2.47
C LEU A 40 3.21 -5.81 3.33
N MET A 41 2.18 -5.80 4.16
CA MET A 41 1.83 -6.87 5.08
C MET A 41 0.41 -7.38 4.77
N GLY A 42 0.03 -8.48 5.41
CA GLY A 42 -1.33 -9.02 5.35
C GLY A 42 -1.56 -10.02 4.21
N GLY A 43 -2.85 -10.28 3.96
CA GLY A 43 -3.29 -11.24 2.94
C GLY A 43 -3.35 -10.65 1.54
N ASN A 44 -3.45 -11.53 0.55
CA ASN A 44 -3.69 -11.10 -0.83
C ASN A 44 -5.17 -10.71 -0.98
N PRO A 45 -5.50 -9.49 -1.45
CA PRO A 45 -6.88 -9.18 -1.78
C PRO A 45 -7.37 -10.17 -2.83
N HIS A 46 -8.53 -10.77 -2.58
CA HIS A 46 -9.13 -11.78 -3.45
C HIS A 46 -9.18 -11.35 -4.92
N CYS A 47 -9.30 -10.04 -5.18
CA CYS A 47 -9.32 -9.51 -6.54
C CYS A 47 -7.98 -9.69 -7.29
N LEU A 48 -6.83 -9.69 -6.60
CA LEU A 48 -5.52 -9.98 -7.21
C LEU A 48 -5.22 -11.49 -7.28
N ALA A 49 -5.95 -12.32 -6.54
CA ALA A 49 -5.61 -13.72 -6.31
C ALA A 49 -5.89 -14.66 -7.48
N SER A 50 -6.98 -14.47 -8.23
CA SER A 50 -7.28 -15.18 -9.49
C SER A 50 -8.76 -15.03 -9.74
N ASN A 51 -9.15 -14.29 -10.77
CA ASN A 51 -10.49 -14.39 -11.39
C ASN A 51 -10.41 -14.26 -12.92
N SER A 52 -9.21 -14.19 -13.49
CA SER A 52 -9.01 -14.11 -14.93
C SER A 52 -7.58 -14.55 -15.25
N ASP A 53 -7.41 -15.54 -16.12
CA ASP A 53 -6.11 -16.01 -16.65
C ASP A 53 -5.27 -14.91 -17.35
N LYS A 54 -5.74 -13.66 -17.34
CA LYS A 54 -5.15 -12.50 -18.00
C LYS A 54 -4.38 -11.57 -17.07
N ARG A 55 -4.39 -11.79 -15.74
CA ARG A 55 -3.71 -10.90 -14.78
C ARG A 55 -2.39 -11.48 -14.29
N VAL A 56 -1.32 -10.73 -14.50
CA VAL A 56 0.02 -11.00 -13.95
C VAL A 56 0.21 -10.15 -12.69
N VAL A 57 0.50 -10.79 -11.56
CA VAL A 57 0.77 -10.10 -10.29
C VAL A 57 2.16 -10.46 -9.78
N LYS A 58 2.98 -9.45 -9.51
CA LYS A 58 4.30 -9.58 -8.89
C LYS A 58 4.26 -8.94 -7.50
N TYR A 59 4.55 -9.75 -6.48
CA TYR A 59 4.42 -9.33 -5.08
C TYR A 59 5.58 -9.79 -4.18
N ASN A 60 6.61 -10.40 -4.76
CA ASN A 60 7.82 -10.84 -4.05
C ASN A 60 8.52 -9.67 -3.34
N GLY A 61 9.26 -9.95 -2.27
CA GLY A 61 9.98 -8.92 -1.52
C GLY A 61 9.06 -8.00 -0.72
N ASN A 62 7.95 -8.54 -0.17
CA ASN A 62 7.08 -7.89 0.82
C ASN A 62 7.08 -8.74 2.11
N CYS A 63 6.08 -8.60 2.97
CA CYS A 63 5.82 -9.50 4.11
C CYS A 63 4.38 -10.03 4.07
N LEU A 64 3.96 -10.53 2.91
CA LEU A 64 2.61 -11.07 2.71
C LEU A 64 2.50 -12.48 3.30
N SER A 65 1.31 -12.84 3.79
CA SER A 65 1.07 -14.14 4.45
C SER A 65 0.79 -15.31 3.49
N MET A 66 0.76 -15.07 2.19
CA MET A 66 0.28 -16.03 1.17
C MET A 66 1.39 -16.85 0.51
N ASP A 67 2.62 -16.37 0.55
CA ASP A 67 3.82 -17.05 0.03
C ASP A 67 4.90 -16.84 1.08
N SER A 68 5.49 -17.89 1.65
CA SER A 68 6.56 -17.75 2.63
C SER A 68 7.95 -17.71 1.99
N GLU A 69 8.10 -18.22 0.77
CA GLU A 69 9.42 -18.48 0.17
C GLU A 69 10.06 -17.20 -0.39
N HIS A 70 9.25 -16.27 -0.89
CA HIS A 70 9.73 -15.01 -1.49
C HIS A 70 9.34 -13.76 -0.71
N GLN A 71 9.04 -13.92 0.57
CA GLN A 71 8.65 -12.83 1.46
C GLN A 71 9.70 -12.65 2.56
N HIS A 72 9.86 -11.40 2.98
CA HIS A 72 10.64 -11.06 4.13
C HIS A 72 9.91 -11.43 5.42
N HIS A 73 10.68 -11.75 6.45
CA HIS A 73 10.16 -11.88 7.80
C HIS A 73 9.50 -10.57 8.26
N GLY A 74 8.41 -10.64 9.01
CA GLY A 74 7.62 -9.48 9.40
C GLY A 74 8.39 -8.38 10.17
N SER A 75 9.58 -8.68 10.71
CA SER A 75 10.48 -7.67 11.28
C SER A 75 11.01 -6.67 10.25
N TYR A 76 11.20 -7.09 8.99
CA TYR A 76 11.63 -6.22 7.90
C TYR A 76 10.57 -5.15 7.60
N CYS A 77 9.30 -5.54 7.48
CA CYS A 77 8.22 -4.59 7.17
C CYS A 77 7.80 -3.73 8.36
N ARG A 78 8.13 -4.16 9.59
CA ARG A 78 7.87 -3.43 10.83
C ARG A 78 9.06 -2.57 11.27
N GLU A 79 10.01 -2.25 10.37
CA GLU A 79 10.90 -1.13 10.65
C GLU A 79 10.02 0.08 10.94
N THR A 80 9.89 0.38 12.23
CA THR A 80 9.32 1.62 12.69
C THR A 80 10.07 2.68 11.92
N ILE A 81 9.36 3.70 11.43
CA ILE A 81 10.02 4.98 11.24
C ILE A 81 10.67 5.23 12.59
N LYS A 82 11.98 4.99 12.70
CA LYS A 82 12.76 5.32 13.87
C LYS A 82 12.72 6.83 13.87
N GLY A 83 11.67 7.38 14.50
CA GLY A 83 11.75 8.66 15.13
C GLY A 83 13.02 8.62 15.95
N ASP A 84 13.93 9.49 15.59
CA ASP A 84 15.21 9.70 16.21
C ASP A 84 15.05 9.62 17.73
N LYS A 85 15.79 8.73 18.40
CA LYS A 85 15.75 8.67 19.86
C LYS A 85 16.58 9.82 20.40
N SER A 86 15.98 11.00 20.55
CA SER A 86 16.54 12.05 21.39
C SER A 86 15.45 12.84 22.11
N SER A 87 15.69 13.00 23.42
CA SER A 87 15.07 13.93 24.34
C SER A 87 13.69 13.59 24.93
N ARG A 88 13.71 13.55 26.26
CA ARG A 88 12.56 13.76 27.15
C ARG A 88 11.70 14.93 26.64
N GLY A 89 10.41 14.67 26.48
CA GLY A 89 9.42 15.70 26.17
C GLY A 89 8.09 15.03 25.92
N THR A 90 7.13 15.27 26.80
CA THR A 90 5.74 14.79 26.71
C THR A 90 5.10 15.34 25.43
N HIS A 91 5.31 14.68 24.28
CA HIS A 91 4.67 15.06 23.03
C HIS A 91 3.30 14.42 22.93
N ARG A 92 2.28 15.26 23.13
CA ARG A 92 0.88 14.96 22.79
C ARG A 92 0.84 14.45 21.35
N ILE A 93 0.41 13.21 21.16
CA ILE A 93 0.04 12.70 19.84
C ILE A 93 -1.17 13.52 19.40
N ALA A 94 -1.01 14.43 18.44
CA ALA A 94 -2.15 15.05 17.78
C ALA A 94 -2.92 13.92 17.07
N LYS A 95 -4.14 13.63 17.54
CA LYS A 95 -5.02 12.70 16.85
C LYS A 95 -5.31 13.30 15.48
N LEU A 96 -5.35 12.47 14.44
CA LEU A 96 -5.81 12.82 13.09
C LEU A 96 -7.24 13.42 13.03
N SER A 97 -7.92 13.54 14.17
CA SER A 97 -9.13 14.36 14.33
C SER A 97 -8.87 15.87 14.39
N GLU A 98 -7.62 16.32 14.61
CA GLU A 98 -7.25 17.74 14.67
C GLU A 98 -6.94 18.34 13.29
N TYR A 99 -6.58 17.50 12.32
CA TYR A 99 -6.52 17.90 10.91
C TYR A 99 -7.79 17.44 10.21
N GLY A 100 -8.75 18.36 10.07
CA GLY A 100 -9.96 18.10 9.29
C GLY A 100 -9.58 17.63 7.89
N THR A 101 -9.96 16.41 7.54
CA THR A 101 -9.79 15.86 6.19
C THR A 101 -10.76 16.54 5.24
N SER A 102 -10.31 17.59 4.55
CA SER A 102 -10.85 18.07 3.27
C SER A 102 -9.82 19.00 2.65
N ILE A 103 -8.99 18.47 1.75
CA ILE A 103 -8.21 19.33 0.85
C ILE A 103 -9.23 20.01 -0.06
N THR A 104 -9.32 21.33 -0.02
CA THR A 104 -10.29 22.07 -0.84
C THR A 104 -9.76 22.21 -2.26
N ARG A 105 -10.67 22.39 -3.22
CA ARG A 105 -10.31 22.56 -4.65
C ARG A 105 -9.35 23.73 -4.88
N GLU A 106 -9.39 24.73 -4.01
CA GLU A 106 -8.53 25.91 -4.00
C GLU A 106 -7.07 25.62 -3.60
N GLU A 107 -6.82 24.55 -2.84
CA GLU A 107 -5.46 24.13 -2.47
C GLU A 107 -4.77 23.36 -3.60
N ILE A 108 -5.53 22.79 -4.54
CA ILE A 108 -5.01 22.09 -5.72
C ILE A 108 -4.55 23.07 -6.80
N GLU A 109 -5.22 24.21 -6.97
CA GLU A 109 -4.89 25.22 -7.98
C GLU A 109 -3.62 26.04 -7.67
N LYS A 110 -3.06 25.92 -6.46
CA LYS A 110 -1.82 26.62 -6.06
C LYS A 110 -0.53 25.84 -6.37
N LEU A 111 -0.64 24.68 -7.02
CA LEU A 111 0.48 23.79 -7.35
C LEU A 111 0.76 23.69 -8.86
N GLU A 112 0.09 24.49 -9.68
CA GLU A 112 0.46 24.77 -11.08
C GLU A 112 1.19 26.11 -11.19
#